data_AF-A0A3B9YYW2-F1
#
_entry.id   AF-A0A3B9YYW2-F1
#
_cell.length_a   1.000
_cell.length_b   1.000
_cell.length_c   1.000
_cell.angle_alpha   90.00
_cell.angle_beta   90.00
_cell.angle_gamma   90.00
#
_symmetry.space_group_name_H-M   'P 1'
#
loop_
_entity.id
_entity.type
_entity.pdbx_description
1 polymer ?
#
loop_
_entity_poly.entity_id
_entity_poly.type
_entity_poly.pdbx_seq_one_letter_code
_entity_poly.pdbx_strand_id
1 'polypeptide(L)' 'MVRRIAVSTGGGDCPGLNAVIRAVVTTAIGDYGIEVFGIETGFDGLMGRGGARVRPLTLDVVRGILPEGGTILGTSNRG' A
#
# COMPACT_ATOMS: atom_id res chain seq x y z
N MET A 1 19.71 9.70 -2.67
CA MET A 1 18.42 9.76 -3.40
C MET A 1 17.58 8.56 -2.98
N VAL A 2 16.28 8.76 -2.74
CA VAL A 2 15.36 7.67 -2.35
C VAL A 2 15.13 6.76 -3.55
N ARG A 3 15.24 5.43 -3.35
CA ARG A 3 15.02 4.42 -4.41
C ARG A 3 13.79 3.55 -4.17
N ARG A 4 13.29 3.51 -2.94
CA ARG A 4 12.18 2.64 -2.52
C ARG A 4 11.31 3.35 -1.49
N ILE A 5 10.01 3.14 -1.57
CA ILE A 5 9.03 3.61 -0.58
C ILE A 5 8.09 2.47 -0.19
N ALA A 6 7.49 2.58 0.99
CA ALA A 6 6.46 1.66 1.46
C ALA A 6 5.17 2.42 1.80
N VAL A 7 4.02 1.89 1.38
CA VAL A 7 2.68 2.43 1.65
C VAL A 7 2.04 1.58 2.73
N SER A 8 1.49 2.23 3.76
CA SER A 8 0.71 1.58 4.82
C SER A 8 -0.61 2.31 4.99
N THR A 9 -1.71 1.56 5.08
CA THR A 9 -3.04 2.09 5.36
C THR A 9 -3.47 1.69 6.77
N GLY A 10 -3.29 2.59 7.73
CA GLY A 10 -3.74 2.40 9.12
C GLY A 10 -5.10 3.02 9.39
N GLY A 11 -5.79 2.54 10.43
CA GLY A 11 -7.06 3.10 10.90
C GLY A 11 -8.29 2.33 10.41
N GLY A 12 -9.40 3.05 10.23
CA GLY A 12 -10.65 2.49 9.69
C GLY A 12 -10.62 2.44 8.17
N ASP A 13 -11.33 1.47 7.60
CA ASP A 13 -11.42 1.34 6.15
C ASP A 13 -12.39 2.37 5.55
N CYS A 14 -12.04 2.93 4.39
CA CYS A 14 -12.78 4.03 3.76
C CYS A 14 -12.77 3.90 2.24
N PRO A 15 -13.88 4.18 1.53
CA PRO A 15 -13.87 4.25 0.08
C PRO A 15 -12.85 5.28 -0.41
N GLY A 16 -11.99 4.85 -1.35
CA GLY A 16 -10.98 5.71 -1.98
C GLY A 16 -9.53 5.44 -1.55
N LEU A 17 -9.28 4.63 -0.52
CA LEU A 17 -7.89 4.27 -0.16
C LEU A 17 -7.18 3.54 -1.30
N ASN A 18 -7.88 2.66 -2.02
CA ASN A 18 -7.37 2.04 -3.25
C ASN A 18 -7.01 3.06 -4.34
N ALA A 19 -7.76 4.16 -4.46
CA ALA A 19 -7.43 5.23 -5.41
C ALA A 19 -6.13 5.95 -5.02
N VAL A 20 -5.91 6.18 -3.72
CA VAL A 20 -4.66 6.76 -3.21
C VAL A 20 -3.48 5.82 -3.44
N ILE A 21 -3.63 4.53 -3.11
CA ILE A 21 -2.58 3.52 -3.36
C ILE A 21 -2.22 3.49 -4.83
N ARG A 22 -3.21 3.46 -5.73
CA ARG A 22 -2.98 3.47 -7.17
C ARG A 22 -2.21 4.72 -7.60
N ALA A 23 -2.63 5.91 -7.15
CA ALA A 23 -1.97 7.17 -7.51
C ALA A 23 -0.49 7.19 -7.09
N VAL A 24 -0.19 6.78 -5.85
CA VAL A 24 1.19 6.68 -5.34
C VAL A 24 2.01 5.73 -6.19
N VAL A 25 1.50 4.54 -6.47
CA VAL A 25 2.23 3.51 -7.25
C VAL A 25 2.48 3.98 -8.68
N THR A 26 1.47 4.53 -9.36
CA THR A 26 1.62 4.98 -10.74
C THR A 26 2.62 6.13 -10.86
N THR A 27 2.58 7.10 -9.95
CA THR A 27 3.48 8.26 -9.99
C THR A 27 4.90 7.88 -9.58
N ALA A 28 5.08 7.12 -8.50
CA ALA A 28 6.40 6.71 -8.04
C ALA A 28 7.15 5.87 -9.07
N ILE A 29 6.49 4.90 -9.70
CA ILE A 29 7.10 4.05 -10.72
C ILE A 29 7.25 4.81 -12.05
N GLY A 30 6.20 5.49 -12.50
CA GLY A 30 6.14 6.11 -13.82
C GLY A 30 7.02 7.36 -13.95
N ASP A 31 6.97 8.25 -12.96
CA ASP A 31 7.60 9.57 -13.06
C ASP A 31 8.97 9.61 -12.37
N TYR A 32 9.17 8.77 -11.36
CA TYR A 32 10.36 8.81 -10.50
C TYR A 32 11.22 7.54 -10.53
N GLY A 33 10.77 6.46 -11.16
CA GLY A 33 11.50 5.19 -11.18
C GLY A 33 11.74 4.58 -9.79
N ILE A 34 10.86 4.86 -8.83
CA ILE A 34 10.94 4.39 -7.45
C ILE A 34 10.17 3.07 -7.30
N GLU A 35 10.79 2.08 -6.67
CA GLU A 35 10.08 0.83 -6.33
C GLU A 35 9.12 1.06 -5.16
N VAL A 36 7.90 0.54 -5.27
CA VAL A 36 6.87 0.71 -4.25
C VAL A 36 6.53 -0.63 -3.61
N PHE A 37 6.45 -0.62 -2.29
CA PHE A 37 6.02 -1.74 -1.48
C PHE A 37 4.76 -1.38 -0.70
N GLY A 38 3.92 -2.36 -0.40
CA GLY A 38 2.74 -2.23 0.44
C GLY A 38 2.93 -3.00 1.73
N ILE A 39 2.61 -2.38 2.86
CA ILE A 39 2.60 -2.98 4.19
C ILE A 39 1.18 -3.48 4.44
N GLU A 40 1.03 -4.78 4.65
CA GLU A 40 -0.28 -5.37 4.91
C GLU A 40 -0.77 -5.02 6.32
N THR A 41 -2.07 -4.88 6.53
CA THR A 41 -2.71 -4.70 7.85
C THR A 41 -2.19 -3.51 8.67
N GLY A 42 -1.73 -2.44 8.02
CA GLY A 42 -1.27 -1.24 8.70
C GLY A 42 -0.02 -1.47 9.56
N PHE A 43 0.00 -0.87 10.75
CA PHE A 43 1.16 -0.95 11.66
C PHE A 43 1.40 -2.37 12.21
N ASP A 44 0.35 -3.15 12.40
CA ASP A 44 0.43 -4.53 12.87
C ASP A 44 1.24 -5.42 11.92
N GLY A 45 1.09 -5.23 10.61
CA GLY A 45 1.89 -5.98 9.64
C GLY A 45 3.33 -5.48 9.53
N LEU A 46 3.62 -4.24 9.93
CA LEU A 46 5.00 -3.76 10.02
C LEU A 46 5.73 -4.33 11.24
N MET A 47 5.07 -4.34 12.39
CA MET A 47 5.66 -4.69 13.70
C MET A 47 5.45 -6.15 14.12
N GLY A 48 4.75 -6.93 13.29
CA GLY A 48 4.37 -8.30 13.61
C GLY A 48 5.55 -9.18 14.04
N ARG A 49 5.32 -10.02 15.06
CA ARG A 49 6.35 -10.92 15.63
C ARG A 49 6.98 -11.91 14.63
N GLY A 50 6.36 -12.10 13.47
CA GLY A 50 6.84 -12.94 12.37
C GLY A 50 7.65 -12.20 11.29
N GLY A 51 7.98 -10.93 11.51
CA GLY A 51 8.61 -10.06 10.52
C GLY A 51 7.60 -9.20 9.75
N ALA A 52 8.12 -8.19 9.06
CA ALA A 52 7.29 -7.24 8.34
C ALA A 52 6.59 -7.91 7.14
N ARG A 53 5.26 -7.81 7.09
CA ARG A 53 4.43 -8.26 5.96
C ARG A 53 4.41 -7.18 4.89
N VAL A 54 5.37 -7.29 3.97
CA VAL A 54 5.59 -6.32 2.91
C VAL A 54 5.55 -7.03 1.56
N ARG A 55 4.79 -6.49 0.61
CA ARG A 55 4.71 -7.01 -0.77
C ARG A 55 4.97 -5.92 -1.80
N PRO A 56 5.53 -6.23 -2.97
CA PRO A 56 5.70 -5.25 -4.03
C PRO A 56 4.34 -4.78 -4.57
N LEU A 57 4.23 -3.49 -4.87
CA LEU A 57 3.10 -2.89 -5.58
C LEU A 57 3.56 -2.47 -6.97
N THR A 58 3.20 -3.27 -7.97
CA THR A 58 3.49 -2.99 -9.38
C THR A 58 2.29 -2.32 -10.05
N LEU A 59 2.51 -1.79 -11.27
CA LEU A 59 1.43 -1.24 -12.10
C LEU A 59 0.32 -2.28 -12.36
N ASP A 60 0.67 -3.55 -12.50
CA ASP A 60 -0.30 -4.65 -12.65
C ASP A 60 -1.06 -4.92 -11.36
N VAL A 61 -0.39 -4.87 -10.21
CA VAL A 61 -1.03 -5.09 -8.89
C VAL A 61 -2.07 -4.02 -8.59
N VAL A 62 -1.85 -2.76 -8.98
CA VAL A 62 -2.82 -1.67 -8.77
C VAL A 62 -3.81 -1.50 -9.92
N ARG A 63 -3.78 -2.39 -10.92
CA ARG A 63 -4.72 -2.35 -12.03
C ARG A 63 -6.07 -2.88 -11.57
N GLY A 64 -7.13 -2.11 -11.80
CA GLY A 64 -8.49 -2.54 -11.53
C GLY A 64 -8.96 -2.41 -10.09
N ILE A 65 -8.13 -1.89 -9.17
CA ILE A 65 -8.47 -1.79 -7.74
C ILE A 65 -9.42 -0.62 -7.39
N LEU A 66 -9.70 0.27 -8.35
CA LEU A 66 -10.52 1.46 -8.12
C LEU A 66 -11.97 1.17 -7.70
N PRO A 67 -12.66 0.15 -8.25
CA PRO A 67 -14.01 -0.22 -7.83
C PRO A 67 -14.03 -1.03 -6.53
N GLU A 68 -12.88 -1.51 -6.05
CA GLU A 68 -12.80 -2.30 -4.83
C GLU A 68 -12.99 -1.39 -3.60
N GLY A 69 -13.91 -1.80 -2.73
CA GLY A 69 -14.11 -1.16 -1.43
C GLY A 69 -12.85 -1.29 -0.57
N GLY A 70 -12.59 -0.25 0.21
CA GLY A 70 -11.55 -0.27 1.21
C GLY A 70 -10.11 -0.18 0.69
N THR A 71 -9.22 -1.03 1.21
CA THR A 71 -7.79 -1.09 0.86
C THR A 71 -7.30 -2.50 0.50
N ILE A 72 -6.60 -2.65 -0.62
CA ILE A 72 -5.93 -3.91 -1.05
C ILE A 72 -4.77 -4.35 -0.13
N LEU A 73 -4.40 -3.51 0.84
CA LEU A 73 -3.40 -3.84 1.86
C LEU A 73 -4.05 -4.33 3.16
N GLY A 74 -5.38 -4.21 3.29
CA GLY A 74 -6.06 -4.35 4.56
C GLY A 74 -5.70 -3.23 5.54
N THR A 75 -6.45 -3.14 6.62
CA THR A 75 -6.17 -2.18 7.69
C THR A 75 -6.31 -2.82 9.05
N SER A 76 -5.64 -2.24 10.04
CA SER A 76 -5.83 -2.55 11.44
C SER A 76 -6.20 -1.26 12.17
N ASN A 77 -7.23 -1.36 13.01
CA ASN A 77 -7.68 -0.29 13.91
C ASN A 77 -7.18 -0.51 15.35
N ARG A 78 -6.32 -1.52 15.56
CA ARG A 78 -5.62 -1.74 16.81
C ARG A 78 -4.23 -1.12 16.66
N GLY A 79 -4.04 0.00 17.35
CA GLY A 79 -2.76 0.69 17.51
C GLY A 79 -2.57 1.00 18.98
#